data_AF-V4UM29-F1
#
_entry.id   AF-V4UM29-F1
#
_cell.length_a   1.000
_cell.length_b   1.000
_cell.length_c   1.000
_cell.angle_alpha   90.00
_cell.angle_beta   90.00
_cell.angle_gamma   90.00
#
_symmetry.space_group_name_H-M   'P 1'
#
loop_
_entity.id
_entity.type
_entity.pdbx_description
1 polymer ?
#
loop_
_entity_poly.entity_id
_entity_poly.type
_entity_poly.pdbx_seq_one_letter_code
_entity_poly.pdbx_strand_id
1 'polypeptide(L)'
;MHGRLGSRLVKGLASGEKGQLTHFNDELLNEVIKECSENFLALQSLIRKMQEEGLDFQTTRNADHYGALINHLSLIRNKRCLMAYVYNRAEMIQNLAWTVGLRLFELPEEIQEKLSHLEKDYFKRHSAALESYMSKVDLNLNVVTPFFLAHMN
;
A
#
# COMPACT_ATOMS: atom_id res chain seq x y z
N MET A 1 1.25 22.15 -3.85
CA MET A 1 0.18 21.94 -2.84
C MET A 1 0.43 20.59 -2.19
N HIS A 2 0.71 20.58 -0.89
CA HIS A 2 1.06 19.36 -0.16
C HIS A 2 -0.09 18.34 -0.14
N GLY A 3 0.25 17.05 -0.12
CA GLY A 3 -0.69 15.95 0.08
C GLY A 3 -1.60 15.62 -1.11
N ARG A 4 -1.40 16.27 -2.26
CA ARG A 4 -2.21 16.01 -3.47
C ARG A 4 -1.86 14.65 -4.09
N LEU A 5 -0.58 14.29 -4.16
CA LEU A 5 -0.14 13.05 -4.79
C LEU A 5 -0.71 11.82 -4.07
N GLY A 6 -0.65 11.80 -2.73
CA GLY A 6 -1.25 10.72 -1.94
C GLY A 6 -2.75 10.57 -2.18
N SER A 7 -3.48 11.68 -2.35
CA SER A 7 -4.91 11.63 -2.67
C SER A 7 -5.19 11.08 -4.08
N ARG A 8 -4.32 11.33 -5.06
CA ARG A 8 -4.46 10.76 -6.41
C ARG A 8 -4.26 9.25 -6.39
N LEU A 9 -3.28 8.78 -5.60
CA LEU A 9 -3.01 7.36 -5.43
C LEU A 9 -4.26 6.60 -4.94
N VAL A 10 -4.91 7.11 -3.90
CA VAL A 10 -6.14 6.51 -3.35
C VAL A 10 -7.32 6.66 -4.33
N LYS A 11 -7.45 7.80 -5.02
CA LYS A 11 -8.50 8.00 -6.03
C LYS A 11 -8.35 7.04 -7.21
N GLY A 12 -7.12 6.71 -7.61
CA GLY A 12 -6.85 5.73 -8.65
C GLY A 12 -7.38 4.33 -8.32
N LEU A 13 -7.40 3.96 -7.04
CA LEU A 13 -8.08 2.73 -6.60
C LEU A 13 -9.60 2.85 -6.72
N ALA A 14 -10.17 3.97 -6.27
CA ALA A 14 -11.61 4.20 -6.27
C ALA A 14 -12.22 4.33 -7.68
N SER A 15 -11.41 4.68 -8.69
CA SER A 15 -11.86 4.78 -10.09
C SER A 15 -11.96 3.43 -10.82
N GLY A 16 -11.40 2.36 -10.26
CA GLY A 16 -11.54 1.01 -10.83
C GLY A 16 -12.92 0.41 -10.56
N GLU A 17 -13.31 -0.60 -11.35
CA GLU A 17 -14.48 -1.41 -11.03
C GLU A 17 -14.29 -2.12 -9.68
N LYS A 18 -15.35 -2.21 -8.87
CA LYS A 18 -15.27 -2.84 -7.55
C LYS A 18 -14.78 -4.28 -7.68
N GLY A 19 -13.67 -4.59 -7.02
CA GLY A 19 -13.05 -5.91 -7.02
C GLY A 19 -12.03 -6.15 -8.14
N GLN A 20 -11.87 -5.22 -9.08
CA GLN A 20 -10.87 -5.36 -10.15
C GLN A 20 -9.52 -4.78 -9.74
N LEU A 21 -8.48 -5.61 -9.81
CA LEU A 21 -7.12 -5.17 -9.54
C LEU A 21 -6.64 -4.23 -10.65
N THR A 22 -6.21 -3.04 -10.27
CA THR A 22 -5.53 -2.08 -11.13
C THR A 22 -4.02 -2.37 -11.16
N HIS A 23 -3.31 -1.83 -12.15
CA HIS A 23 -1.84 -1.95 -12.17
C HIS A 23 -1.23 -1.25 -10.95
N PHE A 24 -0.23 -1.86 -10.32
CA PHE A 24 0.51 -1.23 -9.23
C PHE A 24 1.20 0.05 -9.72
N ASN A 25 0.93 1.18 -9.10
CA ASN A 25 1.51 2.46 -9.52
C ASN A 25 2.80 2.76 -8.74
N ASP A 26 3.89 2.10 -9.13
CA ASP A 26 5.23 2.30 -8.54
C ASP A 26 5.69 3.76 -8.68
N GLU A 27 5.46 4.37 -9.84
CA GLU A 27 5.88 5.74 -10.14
C GLU A 27 5.24 6.73 -9.16
N LEU A 28 3.90 6.76 -9.09
CA LEU A 28 3.19 7.67 -8.20
C LEU A 28 3.46 7.37 -6.72
N LEU A 29 3.60 6.09 -6.35
CA LEU A 29 3.97 5.72 -4.97
C LEU A 29 5.34 6.29 -4.59
N ASN A 30 6.33 6.16 -5.48
CA ASN A 30 7.67 6.72 -5.28
C ASN A 30 7.65 8.25 -5.24
N GLU A 31 6.83 8.91 -6.06
CA GLU A 31 6.63 10.36 -5.98
C GLU A 31 6.04 10.79 -4.63
N VAL A 32 5.05 10.06 -4.10
CA VAL A 32 4.47 10.35 -2.78
C VAL A 32 5.50 10.16 -1.66
N ILE A 33 6.34 9.11 -1.75
CA ILE A 33 7.43 8.89 -0.79
C ILE A 33 8.45 10.02 -0.88
N LYS A 34 8.82 10.46 -2.08
CA LYS A 34 9.70 11.61 -2.28
C LYS A 34 9.12 12.88 -1.65
N GLU A 35 7.83 13.16 -1.88
CA GLU A 35 7.12 14.30 -1.25
C GLU A 35 7.15 14.18 0.29
N CYS A 36 7.05 12.97 0.84
CA CYS A 36 7.21 12.76 2.29
C CYS A 36 8.62 13.11 2.76
N SER A 37 9.66 12.63 2.08
CA SER A 37 11.05 12.94 2.43
C SER A 37 11.32 14.44 2.40
N GLU A 38 10.83 15.15 1.39
CA GLU A 38 10.95 16.60 1.26
C GLU A 38 10.22 17.34 2.40
N ASN A 39 8.97 16.97 2.69
CA ASN A 39 8.21 17.56 3.79
C ASN A 39 8.88 17.29 5.16
N PHE A 40 9.51 16.12 5.33
CA PHE A 40 10.23 15.77 6.56
C PHE A 40 11.48 16.62 6.75
N LEU A 41 12.28 16.83 5.70
CA LEU A 41 13.45 17.69 5.75
C LEU A 41 13.06 19.16 6.02
N ALA A 42 11.99 19.64 5.39
CA ALA A 42 11.45 20.97 5.63
C ALA A 42 10.91 21.14 7.06
N LEU A 43 10.23 20.13 7.60
CA LEU A 43 9.79 20.12 8.99
C LEU A 43 10.99 20.20 9.94
N GLN A 44 12.01 19.38 9.72
CA GLN A 44 13.20 19.33 10.56
C GLN A 44 13.97 20.66 10.55
N SER A 45 14.10 21.30 9.40
CA SER A 45 14.78 22.60 9.29
C SER A 45 14.04 23.71 10.04
N LEU A 46 12.69 23.75 9.95
CA LEU A 46 11.87 24.72 10.66
C LEU A 46 11.91 24.52 12.18
N ILE A 47 11.84 23.28 12.65
CA ILE A 47 11.97 22.96 14.07
C ILE A 47 13.33 23.42 14.60
N ARG A 48 14.42 23.12 13.87
CA ARG A 48 15.76 23.53 14.27
C ARG A 48 15.90 25.05 14.36
N LYS A 49 15.39 25.76 13.35
CA LYS A 49 15.41 27.24 13.33
C LYS A 49 14.68 27.82 14.54
N MET A 50 13.49 27.32 14.86
CA MET A 50 12.74 27.79 16.02
C MET A 50 13.46 27.51 17.35
N GLN A 51 14.15 26.37 17.45
CA GLN A 51 14.97 26.03 18.63
C GLN A 51 16.17 26.98 18.79
N GLU A 52 16.87 27.29 17.69
CA GLU A 52 18.01 28.23 17.68
C GLU A 52 17.59 29.65 18.08
N GLU A 53 16.38 30.07 17.72
CA GLU A 53 15.80 31.36 18.10
C GLU A 53 15.23 31.36 19.55
N GLY A 54 15.29 30.24 20.26
CA GLY A 54 14.78 30.11 21.63
C GLY A 54 13.26 30.23 21.74
N LEU A 55 12.53 29.98 20.64
CA LEU A 55 11.08 30.10 20.59
C LEU A 55 10.41 28.87 21.19
N ASP A 56 9.46 29.08 22.11
CA ASP A 56 8.65 27.98 22.62
C ASP A 56 7.60 27.55 21.57
N PHE A 57 7.60 26.27 21.22
CA PHE A 57 6.72 25.69 20.21
C PHE A 57 5.23 25.74 20.58
N GLN A 58 4.89 25.79 21.88
CA GLN A 58 3.50 25.79 22.33
C GLN A 58 2.86 27.17 22.26
N THR A 59 3.61 28.19 22.65
CA THR A 59 3.15 29.59 22.70
C THR A 59 3.41 30.36 21.41
N THR A 60 4.43 29.97 20.63
CA THR A 60 4.78 30.68 19.39
C THR A 60 3.77 30.36 18.28
N ARG A 61 3.25 31.41 17.63
CA ARG A 61 2.32 31.32 16.49
C ARG A 61 2.83 32.15 15.31
N ASN A 62 4.13 32.05 15.04
CA ASN A 62 4.77 32.74 13.92
C ASN A 62 4.66 31.93 12.61
N ALA A 63 5.21 32.47 11.53
CA ALA A 63 5.19 31.83 10.22
C ALA A 63 5.89 30.46 10.21
N ASP A 64 7.01 30.32 10.92
CA ASP A 64 7.78 29.07 10.98
C ASP A 64 6.98 27.96 11.69
N HIS A 65 6.27 28.29 12.77
CA HIS A 65 5.37 27.36 13.47
C HIS A 65 4.29 26.80 12.55
N TYR A 66 3.59 27.67 11.82
CA TYR A 66 2.55 27.24 10.88
C TYR A 66 3.14 26.48 9.69
N GLY A 67 4.34 26.85 9.23
CA GLY A 67 5.08 26.10 8.21
C GLY A 67 5.41 24.68 8.66
N ALA A 68 5.90 24.51 9.90
CA ALA A 68 6.18 23.21 10.49
C ALA A 68 4.89 22.38 10.61
N LEU A 69 3.81 22.99 11.12
CA LEU A 69 2.52 22.33 11.25
C LEU A 69 1.98 21.83 9.91
N ILE A 70 2.06 22.63 8.84
CA ILE A 70 1.61 22.22 7.50
C ILE A 70 2.41 21.03 6.98
N ASN A 71 3.75 21.05 7.12
CA ASN A 71 4.60 19.92 6.70
C ASN A 71 4.28 18.65 7.51
N HIS A 72 4.10 18.78 8.82
CA HIS A 72 3.73 17.66 9.69
C HIS A 72 2.36 17.05 9.32
N LEU A 73 1.33 17.88 9.14
CA LEU A 73 0.00 17.41 8.74
C LEU A 73 0.03 16.75 7.36
N SER A 74 0.85 17.27 6.46
CA SER A 74 1.03 16.71 5.11
C SER A 74 1.70 15.34 5.14
N LEU A 75 2.70 15.14 6.00
CA LEU A 75 3.33 13.84 6.26
C LEU A 75 2.31 12.80 6.75
N ILE A 76 1.53 13.15 7.77
CA ILE A 76 0.50 12.25 8.32
C ILE A 76 -0.52 11.88 7.24
N ARG A 77 -0.93 12.86 6.44
CA ARG A 77 -1.87 12.63 5.33
C ARG A 77 -1.31 11.67 4.29
N ASN A 78 -0.07 11.89 3.82
CA ASN A 78 0.54 11.01 2.83
C ASN A 78 0.79 9.61 3.39
N LYS A 79 1.23 9.49 4.66
CA LYS A 79 1.35 8.20 5.35
C LYS A 79 0.01 7.44 5.34
N ARG A 80 -1.09 8.11 5.68
CA ARG A 80 -2.43 7.51 5.65
C ARG A 80 -2.82 7.05 4.25
N CYS A 81 -2.57 7.86 3.22
CA CYS A 81 -2.87 7.51 1.83
C CYS A 81 -2.03 6.31 1.34
N LEU A 82 -0.73 6.29 1.64
CA LEU A 82 0.16 5.18 1.29
C LEU A 82 -0.29 3.87 1.96
N MET A 83 -0.58 3.92 3.27
CA MET A 83 -1.07 2.74 4.00
C MET A 83 -2.42 2.26 3.46
N ALA A 84 -3.36 3.17 3.20
CA ALA A 84 -4.65 2.81 2.62
C ALA A 84 -4.50 2.15 1.25
N TYR A 85 -3.60 2.66 0.41
CA TYR A 85 -3.33 2.10 -0.91
C TYR A 85 -2.78 0.67 -0.83
N VAL A 86 -1.71 0.47 -0.05
CA VAL A 86 -1.08 -0.85 0.09
C VAL A 86 -2.01 -1.84 0.78
N TYR A 87 -2.73 -1.41 1.82
CA TYR A 87 -3.66 -2.28 2.55
C TYR A 87 -4.81 -2.76 1.66
N ASN A 88 -5.46 -1.85 0.92
CA ASN A 88 -6.54 -2.22 0.02
C ASN A 88 -6.08 -3.24 -1.03
N ARG A 89 -4.89 -3.05 -1.60
CA ARG A 89 -4.31 -4.00 -2.56
C ARG A 89 -3.97 -5.34 -1.90
N ALA A 90 -3.44 -5.34 -0.69
CA ALA A 90 -3.18 -6.57 0.06
C ALA A 90 -4.48 -7.38 0.32
N GLU A 91 -5.58 -6.71 0.67
CA GLU A 91 -6.89 -7.37 0.81
C GLU A 91 -7.35 -8.02 -0.50
N MET A 92 -7.19 -7.32 -1.63
CA MET A 92 -7.51 -7.88 -2.94
C MET A 92 -6.65 -9.09 -3.28
N ILE A 93 -5.34 -9.05 -2.98
CA ILE A 93 -4.42 -10.16 -3.20
C ILE A 93 -4.77 -11.38 -2.32
N GLN A 94 -5.16 -11.15 -1.07
CA GLN A 94 -5.66 -12.23 -0.21
C GLN A 94 -6.94 -12.86 -0.78
N ASN A 95 -7.88 -12.03 -1.25
CA ASN A 95 -9.10 -12.53 -1.88
C ASN A 95 -8.82 -13.34 -3.15
N LEU A 96 -7.83 -12.94 -3.96
CA LEU A 96 -7.41 -13.68 -5.14
C LEU A 96 -6.96 -15.11 -4.81
N ALA A 97 -6.28 -15.30 -3.68
CA ALA A 97 -5.85 -16.62 -3.21
C ALA A 97 -7.05 -17.57 -3.02
N TRP A 98 -8.17 -17.04 -2.53
CA TRP A 98 -9.40 -17.80 -2.32
C TRP A 98 -10.24 -17.97 -3.58
N THR A 99 -10.22 -17.02 -4.51
CA THR A 99 -11.07 -17.08 -5.72
C THR A 99 -10.46 -17.88 -6.86
N VAL A 100 -9.14 -17.83 -7.03
CA VAL A 100 -8.45 -18.44 -8.17
C VAL A 100 -7.65 -19.67 -7.75
N GLY A 101 -6.91 -19.56 -6.64
CA GLY A 101 -6.05 -20.61 -6.14
C GLY A 101 -4.87 -20.06 -5.35
N LEU A 102 -4.18 -20.93 -4.62
CA LEU A 102 -3.08 -20.53 -3.74
C LEU A 102 -1.75 -20.38 -4.47
N ARG A 103 -1.63 -20.88 -5.70
CA ARG A 103 -0.36 -20.85 -6.41
C ARG A 103 -0.33 -19.69 -7.41
N LEU A 104 0.83 -19.01 -7.47
CA LEU A 104 0.96 -17.81 -8.29
C LEU A 104 0.73 -18.08 -9.79
N PHE A 105 1.11 -19.27 -10.29
CA PHE A 105 0.90 -19.65 -11.68
C PHE A 105 -0.57 -19.95 -12.02
N GLU A 106 -1.44 -20.11 -11.03
CA GLU A 106 -2.88 -20.31 -11.24
C GLU A 106 -3.57 -18.98 -11.54
N LEU A 107 -2.93 -17.85 -11.23
CA LEU A 107 -3.44 -16.52 -11.57
C LEU A 107 -3.29 -16.25 -13.08
N PRO A 108 -4.33 -15.70 -13.73
CA PRO A 108 -4.23 -15.21 -15.11
C PRO A 108 -3.04 -14.26 -15.30
N GLU A 109 -2.38 -14.35 -16.45
CA GLU A 109 -1.20 -13.54 -16.78
C GLU A 109 -1.48 -12.04 -16.64
N GLU A 110 -2.68 -11.61 -17.04
CA GLU A 110 -3.14 -10.21 -16.96
C GLU A 110 -3.25 -9.70 -15.52
N ILE A 111 -3.44 -10.59 -14.54
CA ILE A 111 -3.43 -10.23 -13.11
C ILE A 111 -1.99 -10.23 -12.61
N GLN A 112 -1.18 -11.19 -13.02
CA GLN A 112 0.23 -11.28 -12.63
C GLN A 112 1.03 -10.06 -13.10
N GLU A 113 0.73 -9.50 -14.28
CA GLU A 113 1.38 -8.29 -14.79
C GLU A 113 1.04 -7.05 -13.97
N LYS A 114 -0.14 -6.99 -13.37
CA LYS A 114 -0.61 -5.85 -12.55
C LYS A 114 -0.02 -5.81 -11.15
N LEU A 115 0.59 -6.90 -10.70
CA LEU A 115 1.21 -7.02 -9.38
C LEU A 115 2.65 -6.55 -9.40
N SER A 116 3.05 -5.78 -8.38
CA SER A 116 4.47 -5.51 -8.17
C SER A 116 5.23 -6.76 -7.71
N HIS A 117 6.56 -6.75 -7.81
CA HIS A 117 7.39 -7.86 -7.31
C HIS A 117 7.15 -8.14 -5.82
N LEU A 118 7.01 -7.08 -5.01
CA LEU A 118 6.76 -7.21 -3.57
C LEU A 118 5.38 -7.82 -3.29
N GLU A 119 4.38 -7.50 -4.10
CA GLU A 119 3.06 -8.10 -4.01
C GLU A 119 3.04 -9.58 -4.39
N LYS A 120 3.81 -9.97 -5.41
CA LYS A 120 4.00 -11.39 -5.78
C LYS A 120 4.66 -12.17 -4.65
N ASP A 121 5.67 -11.60 -4.01
CA ASP A 121 6.33 -12.23 -2.86
C ASP A 121 5.40 -12.29 -1.64
N TYR A 122 4.60 -11.25 -1.41
CA TYR A 122 3.56 -11.24 -0.38
C TYR A 122 2.54 -12.37 -0.60
N PHE A 123 2.04 -12.52 -1.83
CA PHE A 123 1.11 -13.58 -2.20
C PHE A 123 1.70 -14.97 -1.90
N LYS A 124 2.93 -15.25 -2.36
CA LYS A 124 3.61 -16.53 -2.09
C LYS A 124 3.71 -16.83 -0.59
N ARG A 125 4.09 -15.83 0.22
CA ARG A 125 4.20 -15.99 1.69
C ARG A 125 2.83 -16.21 2.34
N HIS A 126 1.81 -15.52 1.89
CA HIS A 126 0.44 -15.69 2.37
C HIS A 126 -0.08 -17.10 2.07
N SER A 127 0.07 -17.55 0.82
CA SER A 127 -0.32 -18.89 0.39
C SER A 127 0.40 -19.99 1.18
N ALA A 128 1.71 -19.87 1.38
CA ALA A 128 2.48 -20.83 2.17
C ALA A 128 2.02 -20.89 3.64
N ALA A 129 1.70 -19.74 4.24
CA ALA A 129 1.16 -19.69 5.59
C ALA A 129 -0.21 -20.39 5.68
N LEU A 130 -1.03 -20.23 4.64
CA LEU A 130 -2.34 -20.85 4.57
C LEU A 130 -2.26 -22.37 4.34
N GLU A 131 -1.38 -22.84 3.46
CA GLU A 131 -1.09 -24.27 3.27
C GLU A 131 -0.56 -24.91 4.58
N SER A 132 0.30 -24.20 5.32
CA SER A 132 0.76 -24.64 6.64
C SER A 132 -0.36 -24.74 7.66
N TYR A 133 -1.37 -23.86 7.58
CA TYR A 133 -2.56 -23.95 8.43
C TYR A 133 -3.45 -25.13 8.02
N MET A 134 -3.76 -25.27 6.73
CA MET A 134 -4.60 -26.34 6.18
C MET A 134 -4.03 -27.73 6.51
N SER A 135 -2.72 -27.93 6.35
CA SER A 135 -2.04 -29.18 6.69
C SER A 135 -2.13 -29.53 8.19
N LYS A 136 -2.11 -28.55 9.09
CA LYS A 136 -2.23 -28.79 10.54
C LYS A 136 -3.64 -29.17 10.96
N VAL A 137 -4.64 -28.66 10.26
CA VAL A 137 -6.06 -28.92 10.54
C VAL A 137 -6.58 -30.13 9.75
N ASP A 138 -5.76 -30.70 8.86
CA ASP A 138 -6.13 -31.76 7.92
C ASP A 138 -7.38 -31.41 7.10
N LEU A 139 -7.44 -30.16 6.62
CA LEU A 139 -8.56 -29.62 5.88
C LEU A 139 -8.08 -28.86 4.66
N ASN A 140 -8.50 -29.30 3.47
CA ASN A 140 -8.25 -28.58 2.23
C ASN A 140 -9.42 -27.63 1.94
N LEU A 141 -9.19 -26.33 2.11
CA LEU A 141 -10.16 -25.28 1.82
C LEU A 141 -10.00 -24.68 0.41
N ASN A 142 -9.09 -25.21 -0.40
CA ASN A 142 -8.87 -24.69 -1.74
C ASN A 142 -10.09 -24.97 -2.60
N VAL A 143 -10.50 -23.96 -3.38
CA VAL A 143 -11.52 -24.13 -4.41
C VAL A 143 -10.91 -25.03 -5.48
N VAL A 144 -11.25 -26.32 -5.45
CA VAL A 144 -10.91 -27.24 -6.53
C VAL A 144 -11.68 -26.78 -7.75
N THR A 145 -11.08 -25.96 -8.61
CA THR A 145 -11.64 -25.71 -9.92
C THR A 145 -11.60 -27.04 -10.68
N PRO A 146 -12.74 -27.59 -11.13
CA PRO A 146 -12.79 -28.91 -11.77
C PRO A 146 -12.00 -29.00 -13.09
N PHE A 147 -11.50 -27.87 -13.58
CA PHE A 147 -10.88 -27.76 -14.91
C PHE A 147 -9.58 -28.57 -15.06
N PHE A 148 -8.82 -28.78 -13.98
CA PHE A 148 -7.58 -29.56 -14.04
C PHE A 148 -7.76 -31.07 -13.89
N LEU A 149 -8.91 -31.55 -13.42
CA LEU A 149 -9.19 -33.00 -13.33
C LEU A 149 -9.62 -33.60 -14.67
N ALA A 150 -9.96 -32.79 -15.68
CA ALA A 150 -10.38 -33.27 -17.00
C ALA A 150 -9.22 -33.66 -17.94
N HIS A 151 -7.96 -33.41 -17.56
CA HIS A 151 -6.78 -33.73 -18.40
C HIS A 151 -5.88 -34.83 -17.79
N MET A 152 -6.37 -35.55 -16.77
CA MET A 152 -5.72 -36.76 -16.25
C MET A 152 -6.61 -37.99 -16.42
N ASN A 153 -7.00 -38.30 -17.66
CA ASN A 153 -7.41 -39.63 -18.09
C ASN A 153 -6.91 -39.90 -19.51
#